data_AF-A0A7S1CQA4-F1
#
_entry.id   AF-A0A7S1CQA4-F1
#
_cell.length_a   1.000
_cell.length_b   1.000
_cell.length_c   1.000
_cell.angle_alpha   90.00
_cell.angle_beta   90.00
_cell.angle_gamma   90.00
#
_symmetry.space_group_name_H-M   'P 1'
#
loop_
_entity.id
_entity.type
_entity.pdbx_description
1 polymer ?
#
loop_
_entity_poly.entity_id
_entity_poly.type
_entity_poly.pdbx_seq_one_letter_code
_entity_poly.pdbx_strand_id
1 'polypeptide(L)'
;GTFLSTMLWSYTGWDSLGCIAGEVKNPGRTYILGSAITLLLVSATYGLPVVIGVQMQPDLSTWAPGTLVTLAFSGAQWVGWMAAAGSITSNVGMLNAELGTNSRAVWALAGGDIGSDNPECPVQHFPSFLSWSSKTFGTPVAALVLHAIFVSLLVFVDSFALVV
;
A
#
# COMPACT_ATOMS: atom_id res chain seq x y z
N GLY A 1 -20.16 3.29 8.36
CA GLY A 1 -19.49 3.70 7.11
C GLY A 1 -18.07 3.15 6.99
N THR A 2 -17.30 3.13 8.08
CA THR A 2 -15.89 2.72 8.10
C THR A 2 -15.64 1.27 7.68
N PHE A 3 -16.50 0.32 8.07
CA PHE A 3 -16.33 -1.10 7.71
C PHE A 3 -16.21 -1.35 6.20
N LEU A 4 -17.07 -0.73 5.40
CA LEU A 4 -17.03 -0.86 3.94
C LEU A 4 -15.74 -0.24 3.37
N SER A 5 -15.33 0.92 3.91
CA SER A 5 -14.09 1.60 3.51
C SER A 5 -12.86 0.75 3.83
N THR A 6 -12.81 0.11 5.01
CA THR A 6 -11.71 -0.78 5.39
C THR A 6 -11.66 -2.01 4.49
N MET A 7 -12.81 -2.61 4.18
CA MET A 7 -12.88 -3.74 3.24
C MET A 7 -12.43 -3.36 1.82
N LEU A 8 -12.85 -2.19 1.33
CA LEU A 8 -12.42 -1.68 0.03
C LEU A 8 -10.90 -1.49 0.00
N TRP A 9 -10.34 -0.87 1.03
CA TRP A 9 -8.90 -0.68 1.16
C TRP A 9 -8.14 -2.01 1.25
N SER A 10 -8.71 -3.04 1.90
CA SER A 10 -8.11 -4.39 1.90
C SER A 10 -8.11 -5.06 0.51
N TYR A 11 -8.94 -4.60 -0.43
CA TYR A 11 -9.02 -5.14 -1.80
C TYR A 11 -8.36 -4.26 -2.87
N THR A 12 -7.93 -3.04 -2.53
CA THR A 12 -7.13 -2.20 -3.44
C THR A 12 -5.73 -2.79 -3.60
N GLY A 13 -5.26 -2.95 -4.84
CA GLY A 13 -3.95 -3.55 -5.16
C GLY A 13 -4.03 -4.78 -6.08
N TRP A 14 -5.19 -5.45 -6.16
CA TRP A 14 -5.40 -6.55 -7.11
C TRP A 14 -5.45 -6.05 -8.57
N ASP A 15 -5.82 -4.80 -8.79
CA ASP A 15 -5.80 -4.12 -10.10
C ASP A 15 -4.39 -4.02 -10.67
N SER A 16 -3.40 -3.74 -9.81
CA SER A 16 -1.98 -3.64 -10.20
C SER A 16 -1.40 -4.99 -10.64
N LEU A 17 -1.93 -6.13 -10.16
CA LEU A 17 -1.55 -7.46 -10.66
C LEU A 17 -1.95 -7.63 -12.13
N GLY A 18 -3.09 -7.08 -12.54
CA GLY A 18 -3.57 -7.14 -13.93
C GLY A 18 -2.65 -6.42 -14.91
N CYS A 19 -2.04 -5.30 -14.50
CA CYS A 19 -1.10 -4.53 -15.32
C CYS A 19 0.17 -5.33 -15.67
N ILE A 20 0.62 -6.20 -14.75
CA ILE A 20 1.84 -7.02 -14.92
C ILE A 20 1.53 -8.35 -15.65
N ALA A 21 0.25 -8.71 -15.80
CA ALA A 21 -0.15 -9.95 -16.46
C ALA A 21 0.38 -10.06 -17.90
N GLY A 22 0.60 -8.93 -18.59
CA GLY A 22 1.18 -8.90 -19.94
C GLY A 22 2.68 -9.19 -20.01
N GLU A 23 3.43 -9.01 -18.92
CA GLU A 23 4.87 -9.23 -18.85
C GLU A 23 5.23 -10.67 -18.41
N VAL A 24 4.25 -11.44 -17.96
CA VAL A 24 4.43 -12.82 -17.48
C VAL A 24 4.46 -13.79 -18.66
N LYS A 25 5.50 -14.63 -18.72
CA LYS A 25 5.58 -15.72 -19.69
C LYS A 25 4.43 -16.72 -19.45
N ASN A 26 3.57 -16.86 -20.46
CA ASN A 26 2.40 -17.73 -20.45
C ASN A 26 1.32 -17.31 -19.42
N PRO A 27 0.64 -16.16 -19.66
CA PRO A 27 -0.23 -15.52 -18.67
C PRO A 27 -1.40 -16.39 -18.25
N GLY A 28 -2.00 -17.17 -19.17
CA GLY A 28 -3.20 -17.96 -18.88
C GLY A 28 -3.08 -18.94 -17.71
N ARG A 29 -1.88 -19.50 -17.45
CA ARG A 29 -1.66 -20.45 -16.36
C ARG A 29 -0.89 -19.85 -15.19
N THR A 30 0.17 -19.11 -15.48
CA THR A 30 1.07 -18.56 -14.45
C THR A 30 0.38 -17.46 -13.64
N TYR A 31 -0.38 -16.59 -14.30
CA TYR A 31 -1.11 -15.51 -13.62
C TYR A 31 -2.22 -16.05 -12.71
N ILE A 32 -3.01 -17.01 -13.21
CA ILE A 32 -4.13 -17.59 -12.45
C ILE A 32 -3.61 -18.39 -11.25
N LEU A 33 -2.60 -19.25 -11.46
CA LEU A 33 -2.02 -20.03 -10.36
C LEU A 33 -1.31 -19.13 -9.34
N GLY A 34 -0.54 -18.14 -9.80
CA GLY A 34 0.14 -17.19 -8.91
C GLY A 34 -0.86 -16.41 -8.06
N SER A 35 -1.92 -15.87 -8.68
CA SER A 35 -2.97 -15.13 -7.98
C SER A 35 -3.72 -16.01 -6.99
N ALA A 36 -4.04 -17.27 -7.35
CA ALA A 36 -4.71 -18.21 -6.46
C ALA A 36 -3.85 -18.59 -5.25
N ILE A 37 -2.55 -18.85 -5.46
CA ILE A 37 -1.62 -19.14 -4.36
C ILE A 37 -1.49 -17.93 -3.44
N THR A 38 -1.31 -16.73 -4.00
CA THR A 38 -1.26 -15.49 -3.23
C THR A 38 -2.53 -15.29 -2.41
N LEU A 39 -3.71 -15.50 -3.00
CA LEU A 39 -4.98 -15.37 -2.29
C LEU A 39 -5.08 -16.33 -1.10
N LEU A 40 -4.70 -17.60 -1.29
CA LEU A 40 -4.67 -18.59 -0.22
C LEU A 40 -3.68 -18.22 0.88
N LEU A 41 -2.49 -17.77 0.50
CA LEU A 41 -1.44 -17.36 1.43
C LEU A 41 -1.89 -16.15 2.25
N VAL A 42 -2.45 -15.12 1.61
CA VAL A 42 -2.99 -13.92 2.27
C VAL A 42 -4.15 -14.29 3.19
N SER A 43 -5.05 -15.17 2.74
CA SER A 43 -6.16 -15.64 3.57
C SER A 43 -5.65 -16.36 4.83
N ALA A 44 -4.61 -17.18 4.69
CA ALA A 44 -3.99 -17.86 5.82
C ALA A 44 -3.27 -16.88 6.76
N THR A 45 -2.53 -15.90 6.24
CA THR A 45 -1.78 -14.94 7.06
C THR A 45 -2.68 -13.92 7.77
N TYR A 46 -3.85 -13.58 7.23
CA TYR A 46 -4.85 -12.80 7.95
C TYR A 46 -5.67 -13.66 8.93
N GLY A 47 -6.04 -14.88 8.52
CA GLY A 47 -6.88 -15.77 9.32
C GLY A 47 -6.18 -16.32 10.55
N LEU A 48 -4.94 -16.81 10.42
CA LEU A 48 -4.22 -17.49 11.51
C LEU A 48 -4.03 -16.59 12.76
N PRO A 49 -3.53 -15.34 12.66
CA PRO A 49 -3.36 -14.47 13.82
C PRO A 49 -4.69 -14.13 14.50
N VAL A 50 -5.76 -13.96 13.72
CA VAL A 50 -7.09 -13.66 14.25
C VAL A 50 -7.66 -14.85 15.00
N VAL A 51 -7.58 -16.07 14.43
CA VAL A 51 -8.05 -17.29 15.11
C VAL A 51 -7.32 -17.51 16.43
N ILE A 52 -5.99 -17.36 16.43
CA ILE A 52 -5.17 -17.46 17.65
C ILE A 52 -5.56 -16.34 18.64
N GLY A 53 -5.71 -15.11 18.16
CA GLY A 53 -6.08 -13.97 18.99
C GLY A 53 -7.44 -14.15 19.67
N VAL A 54 -8.44 -14.67 18.97
CA VAL A 54 -9.77 -14.96 19.52
C VAL A 54 -9.73 -16.08 20.56
N GLN A 55 -8.88 -17.09 20.37
CA GLN A 55 -8.69 -18.13 21.38
C GLN A 55 -8.04 -17.60 22.67
N MET A 56 -7.11 -16.63 22.55
CA MET A 56 -6.46 -16.01 23.71
C MET A 56 -7.34 -14.95 24.39
N GLN A 57 -8.10 -14.17 23.61
CA GLN A 57 -8.96 -13.09 24.09
C GLN A 57 -10.34 -13.13 23.39
N PRO A 58 -11.29 -13.92 23.93
CA PRO A 58 -12.60 -14.13 23.32
C PRO A 58 -13.50 -12.90 23.36
N ASP A 59 -13.26 -11.99 24.30
CA ASP A 59 -14.05 -10.76 24.45
C ASP A 59 -13.64 -9.72 23.38
N LEU A 60 -14.39 -9.68 22.29
CA LEU A 60 -14.17 -8.75 21.17
C LEU A 60 -14.29 -7.26 21.57
N SER A 61 -14.92 -6.94 22.70
CA SER A 61 -15.05 -5.55 23.16
C SER A 61 -13.72 -4.97 23.64
N THR A 62 -12.77 -5.82 23.99
CA THR A 62 -11.43 -5.44 24.44
C THR A 62 -10.41 -5.31 23.30
N TRP A 63 -10.84 -5.55 22.07
CA TRP A 63 -9.96 -5.46 20.89
C TRP A 63 -9.78 -4.01 20.48
N ALA A 64 -8.51 -3.60 20.41
CA ALA A 64 -8.07 -2.28 19.99
C ALA A 64 -6.99 -2.41 18.91
N PRO A 65 -6.67 -1.34 18.17
CA PRO A 65 -5.52 -1.33 17.28
C PRO A 65 -4.25 -1.77 18.02
N GLY A 66 -3.56 -2.79 17.49
CA GLY A 66 -2.35 -3.35 18.10
C GLY A 66 -2.56 -4.51 19.08
N THR A 67 -3.80 -4.89 19.43
CA THR A 67 -4.08 -6.01 20.35
C THR A 67 -3.39 -7.31 19.93
N LEU A 68 -3.30 -7.62 18.63
CA LEU A 68 -2.61 -8.82 18.15
C LEU A 68 -1.11 -8.84 18.50
N VAL A 69 -0.44 -7.69 18.48
CA VAL A 69 0.98 -7.58 18.87
C VAL A 69 1.13 -7.75 20.37
N THR A 70 0.23 -7.15 21.17
CA THR A 70 0.20 -7.34 22.64
C THR A 70 -0.03 -8.80 23.01
N LEU A 71 -0.97 -9.47 22.34
CA LEU A 71 -1.21 -10.90 22.52
C LEU A 71 0.01 -11.74 22.12
N ALA A 72 0.70 -11.39 21.03
CA ALA A 72 1.94 -12.06 20.64
C ALA A 72 3.03 -11.95 21.73
N PHE A 73 3.17 -10.80 22.39
CA PHE A 73 4.07 -10.65 23.54
C PHE A 73 3.66 -11.49 24.75
N SER A 74 2.36 -11.69 24.96
CA SER A 74 1.84 -12.52 26.06
C SER A 74 2.13 -14.03 25.87
N GLY A 75 2.21 -14.49 24.61
CA GLY A 75 2.58 -15.87 24.30
C GLY A 75 4.09 -16.13 24.41
N ALA A 76 4.90 -15.28 23.78
CA ALA A 76 6.36 -15.31 23.92
C ALA A 76 6.99 -13.98 23.47
N GLN A 77 7.98 -13.47 24.22
CA GLN A 77 8.62 -12.19 23.91
C GLN A 77 9.24 -12.14 22.50
N TRP A 78 9.87 -13.22 22.04
CA TRP A 78 10.48 -13.26 20.72
C TRP A 78 9.43 -13.19 19.59
N VAL A 79 8.25 -13.80 19.77
CA VAL A 79 7.13 -13.74 18.81
C VAL A 79 6.57 -12.32 18.74
N GLY A 80 6.42 -11.66 19.89
CA GLY A 80 6.03 -10.25 19.95
C GLY A 80 6.98 -9.34 19.19
N TRP A 81 8.30 -9.52 19.36
CA TRP A 81 9.31 -8.76 18.61
C TRP A 81 9.28 -9.04 17.10
N MET A 82 9.09 -10.29 16.68
CA MET A 82 8.95 -10.63 15.25
C MET A 82 7.67 -10.03 14.65
N ALA A 83 6.56 -10.06 15.37
CA ALA A 83 5.30 -9.46 14.92
C ALA A 83 5.42 -7.93 14.80
N ALA A 84 6.05 -7.26 15.78
CA ALA A 84 6.30 -5.83 15.76
C ALA A 84 7.23 -5.44 14.60
N ALA A 85 8.37 -6.12 14.45
CA ALA A 85 9.32 -5.88 13.37
C ALA A 85 8.70 -6.14 12.00
N GLY A 86 7.91 -7.20 11.87
CA GLY A 86 7.17 -7.53 10.64
C GLY A 86 6.15 -6.45 10.27
N SER A 87 5.42 -5.93 11.26
CA SER A 87 4.44 -4.86 11.05
C SER A 87 5.12 -3.57 10.58
N ILE A 88 6.21 -3.16 11.24
CA ILE A 88 6.98 -1.97 10.86
C ILE A 88 7.55 -2.13 9.44
N THR A 89 8.19 -3.26 9.16
CA THR A 89 8.82 -3.52 7.86
C THR A 89 7.78 -3.55 6.74
N SER A 90 6.61 -4.15 6.98
CA SER A 90 5.52 -4.20 6.01
C SER A 90 4.97 -2.81 5.71
N ASN A 91 4.75 -1.99 6.74
CA ASN A 91 4.26 -0.63 6.58
C ASN A 91 5.26 0.27 5.83
N VAL A 92 6.55 0.16 6.16
CA VAL A 92 7.61 0.90 5.46
C VAL A 92 7.74 0.45 4.00
N GLY A 93 7.65 -0.86 3.74
CA GLY A 93 7.65 -1.41 2.39
C GLY A 93 6.48 -0.90 1.55
N MET A 94 5.27 -0.95 2.12
CA MET A 94 4.05 -0.46 1.49
C MET A 94 4.12 1.05 1.21
N LEU A 95 4.57 1.84 2.18
CA LEU A 95 4.77 3.28 2.00
C LEU A 95 5.73 3.59 0.86
N ASN A 96 6.88 2.91 0.80
CA ASN A 96 7.85 3.13 -0.28
C ASN A 96 7.29 2.73 -1.65
N ALA A 97 6.54 1.63 -1.72
CA ALA A 97 5.88 1.20 -2.95
C ALA A 97 4.86 2.24 -3.43
N GLU A 98 3.99 2.72 -2.54
CA GLU A 98 2.97 3.74 -2.87
C GLU A 98 3.58 5.09 -3.24
N LEU A 99 4.63 5.54 -2.53
CA LEU A 99 5.35 6.75 -2.87
C LEU A 99 5.91 6.68 -4.30
N GLY A 100 6.45 5.52 -4.68
CA GLY A 100 7.01 5.28 -6.01
C GLY A 100 5.96 5.23 -7.12
N THR A 101 4.83 4.55 -6.90
CA THR A 101 3.77 4.41 -7.91
C THR A 101 2.97 5.71 -8.08
N ASN A 102 2.58 6.36 -6.99
CA ASN A 102 1.79 7.60 -7.05
C ASN A 102 2.58 8.76 -7.65
N SER A 103 3.87 8.90 -7.29
CA SER A 103 4.72 9.95 -7.88
C SER A 103 4.90 9.76 -9.39
N ARG A 104 5.04 8.51 -9.87
CA ARG A 104 5.08 8.19 -11.31
C ARG A 104 3.75 8.42 -12.01
N ALA A 105 2.64 8.07 -11.39
CA ALA A 105 1.30 8.30 -11.95
C ALA A 105 1.02 9.81 -12.13
N VAL A 106 1.31 10.62 -11.10
CA VAL A 106 1.16 12.09 -11.17
C VAL A 106 2.10 12.69 -12.22
N TRP A 107 3.34 12.22 -12.31
CA TRP A 107 4.29 12.66 -13.34
C TRP A 107 3.82 12.31 -14.77
N ALA A 108 3.29 11.10 -14.98
CA ALA A 108 2.74 10.69 -16.27
C ALA A 108 1.54 11.57 -16.66
N LEU A 109 0.64 11.87 -15.72
CA LEU A 109 -0.52 12.76 -15.92
C LEU A 109 -0.13 14.24 -16.17
N ALA A 110 1.02 14.68 -15.67
CA ALA A 110 1.57 16.02 -15.89
C ALA A 110 2.29 16.17 -17.25
N GLY A 111 2.35 15.11 -18.06
CA GLY A 111 3.01 15.10 -19.37
C GLY A 111 4.50 14.82 -19.29
N GLY A 112 4.91 13.79 -18.53
CA GLY A 112 6.27 13.24 -18.56
C GLY A 112 6.75 12.84 -19.98
N ASP A 113 7.97 12.31 -20.15
CA ASP A 113 8.69 12.12 -21.45
C ASP A 113 7.86 11.65 -22.66
N ILE A 114 6.73 10.96 -22.47
CA ILE A 114 5.81 10.50 -23.52
C ILE A 114 4.89 11.62 -24.06
N GLY A 115 4.54 12.64 -23.25
CA GLY A 115 3.61 13.71 -23.61
C GLY A 115 4.26 14.97 -24.18
N SER A 116 5.58 15.16 -24.00
CA SER A 116 6.28 16.34 -24.54
C SER A 116 6.76 16.17 -25.98
N ASP A 117 6.99 14.94 -26.45
CA ASP A 117 7.61 14.65 -27.76
C ASP A 117 6.71 13.87 -28.73
N ASN A 118 5.51 13.44 -28.31
CA ASN A 118 4.60 12.68 -29.19
C ASN A 118 3.33 13.50 -29.53
N PRO A 119 3.14 13.95 -30.79
CA PRO A 119 2.01 14.79 -31.19
C PRO A 119 0.64 14.07 -31.16
N GLU A 120 0.61 12.77 -30.90
CA GLU A 120 -0.62 11.94 -30.91
C GLU A 120 -1.36 11.90 -29.55
N CYS A 121 -0.72 12.29 -28.43
CA CYS A 121 -1.33 12.24 -27.08
C CYS A 121 -1.10 13.54 -26.27
N PRO A 122 -1.91 14.60 -26.49
CA PRO A 122 -1.71 15.93 -25.91
C PRO A 122 -2.37 16.12 -24.53
N VAL A 123 -2.53 15.04 -23.74
CA VAL A 123 -3.39 15.09 -22.56
C VAL A 123 -2.63 15.41 -21.28
N GLN A 124 -2.22 16.67 -21.16
CA GLN A 124 -1.73 17.27 -19.92
C GLN A 124 -2.93 17.62 -19.02
N HIS A 125 -3.21 16.77 -18.04
CA HIS A 125 -4.32 16.98 -17.09
C HIS A 125 -3.88 17.71 -15.81
N PHE A 126 -2.57 17.89 -15.61
CA PHE A 126 -1.96 18.52 -14.42
C PHE A 126 -0.97 19.62 -14.81
N PRO A 127 -0.72 20.63 -13.93
CA PRO A 127 0.17 21.74 -14.22
C PRO A 127 1.62 21.29 -14.45
N SER A 128 2.29 21.95 -15.39
CA SER A 128 3.60 21.56 -15.94
C SER A 128 4.75 21.53 -14.93
N PHE A 129 4.63 22.16 -13.76
CA PHE A 129 5.67 22.09 -12.73
C PHE A 129 5.83 20.69 -12.12
N LEU A 130 4.82 19.82 -12.24
CA LEU A 130 4.83 18.45 -11.73
C LEU A 130 5.56 17.45 -12.65
N SER A 131 5.84 17.81 -13.90
CA SER A 131 6.65 16.98 -14.81
C SER A 131 8.16 17.12 -14.55
N TRP A 132 8.56 18.01 -13.63
CA TRP A 132 9.96 18.22 -13.28
C TRP A 132 10.59 16.97 -12.66
N SER A 133 11.51 16.36 -13.41
CA SER A 133 12.29 15.19 -13.00
C SER A 133 13.76 15.56 -12.81
N SER A 134 14.41 14.90 -11.84
CA SER A 134 15.85 15.04 -11.63
C SER A 134 16.62 14.29 -12.73
N LYS A 135 17.44 15.02 -13.50
CA LYS A 135 18.21 14.48 -14.64
C LYS A 135 19.21 13.37 -14.30
N THR A 136 19.53 13.18 -13.02
CA THR A 136 20.54 12.18 -12.56
C THR A 136 19.92 10.84 -12.15
N PHE A 137 18.68 10.84 -11.65
CA PHE A 137 18.02 9.64 -11.11
C PHE A 137 16.73 9.25 -11.84
N GLY A 138 16.25 10.08 -12.78
CA GLY A 138 15.02 9.81 -13.53
C GLY A 138 13.75 9.76 -12.65
N THR A 139 13.83 10.32 -11.44
CA THR A 139 12.74 10.33 -10.45
C THR A 139 12.01 11.68 -10.47
N PRO A 140 10.66 11.69 -10.43
CA PRO A 140 9.87 12.91 -10.42
C PRO A 140 9.83 13.51 -9.01
N VAL A 141 10.85 14.32 -8.68
CA VAL A 141 11.04 14.89 -7.35
C VAL A 141 9.89 15.83 -6.95
N ALA A 142 9.35 16.61 -7.89
CA ALA A 142 8.23 17.53 -7.62
C ALA A 142 6.94 16.77 -7.21
N ALA A 143 6.61 15.70 -7.95
CA ALA A 143 5.47 14.85 -7.63
C ALA A 143 5.65 14.11 -6.30
N LEU A 144 6.88 13.66 -6.00
CA LEU A 144 7.22 12.98 -4.75
C LEU A 144 7.06 13.91 -3.54
N VAL A 145 7.56 15.15 -3.63
CA VAL A 145 7.42 16.14 -2.56
C VAL A 145 5.96 16.52 -2.34
N LEU A 146 5.18 16.73 -3.41
CA LEU A 146 3.74 17.01 -3.28
C LEU A 146 3.00 15.86 -2.60
N HIS A 147 3.29 14.62 -3.00
CA HIS A 147 2.68 13.44 -2.39
C HIS A 147 3.08 13.27 -0.92
N ALA A 148 4.36 13.51 -0.58
CA ALA A 148 4.84 13.47 0.80
C ALA A 148 4.17 14.53 1.69
N ILE A 149 4.00 15.76 1.19
CA ILE A 149 3.28 16.83 1.90
C ILE A 149 1.83 16.43 2.12
N PHE A 150 1.16 15.91 1.09
CA PHE A 150 -0.24 15.51 1.17
C PHE A 150 -0.47 14.38 2.18
N VAL A 151 0.36 13.32 2.13
CA VAL A 151 0.31 12.21 3.09
C VAL A 151 0.60 12.71 4.51
N SER A 152 1.60 13.60 4.67
CA SER A 152 1.94 14.16 5.98
C SER A 152 0.81 15.01 6.57
N LEU A 153 0.10 15.79 5.74
CA LEU A 153 -1.08 16.55 6.15
C LEU A 153 -2.23 15.63 6.56
N LEU A 154 -2.48 14.54 5.81
CA LEU A 154 -3.50 13.57 6.16
C LEU A 154 -3.21 12.88 7.50
N VAL A 155 -1.98 12.42 7.70
CA VAL A 155 -1.55 11.79 8.96
C VAL A 155 -1.68 12.78 10.11
N PHE A 156 -1.33 14.05 9.90
CA PHE A 156 -1.52 15.09 10.89
C PHE A 156 -3.00 15.19 11.27
N VAL A 157 -3.91 15.38 10.30
CA VAL A 157 -5.35 15.49 10.55
C VAL A 157 -5.92 14.27 11.29
N ASP A 158 -5.56 13.05 10.89
CA ASP A 158 -6.01 11.81 11.54
C ASP A 158 -5.52 11.72 13.00
N SER A 159 -4.28 12.13 13.25
CA SER A 159 -3.72 12.20 14.61
C SER A 159 -4.46 13.20 15.50
N PHE A 160 -4.96 14.32 14.96
CA PHE A 160 -5.79 15.26 15.74
C PHE A 160 -7.21 14.74 15.97
N ALA A 161 -7.78 14.02 15.01
CA ALA A 161 -9.11 13.41 15.15
C ALA A 161 -9.14 12.28 16.20
N LEU A 162 -8.01 11.63 16.46
CA LEU A 162 -7.87 10.61 17.51
C LEU A 162 -7.67 11.17 18.93
N VAL A 163 -7.37 12.46 19.07
CA VAL A 163 -7.06 13.11 20.37
C VAL A 163 -8.27 13.86 20.95
N VAL A 164 -9.38 13.96 20.22
CA VAL A 164 -10.66 14.57 20.65
C VAL A 164 -11.71 13.48 20.81
#